data_AF-A0A0T1SQA1-F1
#
_entry.id   AF-A0A0T1SQA1-F1
#
_cell.length_a   1.000
_cell.length_b   1.000
_cell.length_c   1.000
_cell.angle_alpha   90.00
_cell.angle_beta   90.00
_cell.angle_gamma   90.00
#
_symmetry.space_group_name_H-M   'P 1'
#
loop_
_entity.id
_entity.type
_entity.pdbx_description
1 polymer ?
#
loop_
_entity_poly.entity_id
_entity_poly.type
_entity_poly.pdbx_seq_one_letter_code
_entity_poly.pdbx_strand_id
1 'polypeptide(L)'
;MSQQQQRNWFARHKVLTAAGAVVAVIAIGAAMGGGGDGGSPKAGDKKEQPAKQGGDKKAPESKAPAGKKVVTIDGDGDFEVGTDAKPGLYRSTGNKDAGCYWERAKNASGDTDSILANDNVTGTGYVEIKATDKLFKSSGCGKWEAVDAKATGTPKATLKGDGGMFKVGVDIAPGTYKSTGNKDAECYWERSKDASHSTDAILANDNVTGTAIVKVTASDGYFKSSGCGDWTKTA
;
A
#
# COMPACT_ATOMS: atom_id res chain seq x y z
N MET A 1 -19.42 0.80 43.89
CA MET A 1 -19.58 1.14 42.46
C MET A 1 -18.51 0.37 41.72
N SER A 2 -18.90 -0.70 41.02
CA SER A 2 -18.04 -1.86 40.77
C SER A 2 -17.16 -1.74 39.52
N GLN A 3 -15.99 -2.37 39.60
CA GLN A 3 -14.97 -2.64 38.56
C GLN A 3 -15.50 -3.22 37.22
N GLN A 4 -16.80 -3.46 37.10
CA GLN A 4 -17.44 -4.03 35.93
C GLN A 4 -17.75 -2.98 34.84
N GLN A 5 -17.83 -1.68 35.18
CA GLN A 5 -18.02 -0.62 34.18
C GLN A 5 -16.75 -0.31 33.37
N GLN A 6 -15.55 -0.51 33.93
CA GLN A 6 -14.29 -0.27 33.22
C GLN A 6 -13.97 -1.35 32.18
N ARG A 7 -14.45 -2.58 32.39
CA ARG A 7 -14.28 -3.70 31.43
C ARG A 7 -15.24 -3.60 30.23
N ASN A 8 -16.27 -2.77 30.30
CA ASN A 8 -17.28 -2.60 29.25
C ASN A 8 -17.04 -1.38 28.34
N TRP A 9 -15.97 -0.61 28.55
CA TRP A 9 -15.61 0.52 27.69
C TRP A 9 -14.90 0.06 26.41
N PHE A 10 -14.08 -0.99 26.48
CA PHE A 10 -13.26 -1.48 25.37
C PHE A 10 -13.97 -2.46 24.40
N ALA A 11 -15.24 -2.78 24.62
CA ALA A 11 -15.98 -3.81 23.85
C ALA A 11 -17.13 -3.28 22.98
N ARG A 12 -17.30 -1.96 22.89
CA ARG A 12 -18.22 -1.29 21.97
C ARG A 12 -17.29 -0.34 21.22
N HIS A 13 -16.75 -0.71 20.07
CA HIS A 13 -17.33 -0.33 18.79
C HIS A 13 -16.87 -1.36 17.75
N LYS A 14 -17.64 -2.43 17.54
CA LYS A 14 -17.63 -3.16 16.25
C LYS A 14 -18.36 -2.26 15.24
N VAL A 15 -17.80 -1.10 14.93
CA VAL A 15 -18.32 -0.28 13.83
C VAL A 15 -17.77 -0.95 12.58
N LEU A 16 -18.65 -1.64 11.87
CA LEU A 16 -18.42 -2.11 10.52
C LEU A 16 -18.34 -0.89 9.61
N THR A 17 -17.22 -0.18 9.62
CA THR A 17 -16.91 0.77 8.56
C THR A 17 -16.03 0.02 7.57
N ALA A 18 -16.63 -0.41 6.46
CA ALA A 18 -15.84 -0.60 5.26
C ALA A 18 -15.16 0.74 4.98
N ALA A 19 -13.83 0.79 5.06
CA ALA A 19 -13.06 1.96 4.65
C ALA A 19 -13.09 2.04 3.11
N GLY A 20 -14.27 2.32 2.56
CA GLY A 20 -14.44 2.84 1.22
C GLY A 20 -14.74 4.32 1.37
N ALA A 21 -13.73 5.18 1.21
CA ALA A 21 -13.97 6.58 0.95
C ALA A 21 -14.79 6.66 -0.35
N VAL A 22 -16.07 6.97 -0.25
CA VAL A 22 -16.95 7.12 -1.41
C VAL A 22 -16.53 8.41 -2.13
N VAL A 23 -15.75 8.28 -3.20
CA VAL A 23 -15.53 9.36 -4.18
C VAL A 23 -16.38 9.06 -5.41
N ALA A 24 -17.39 9.90 -5.63
CA ALA A 24 -18.25 9.82 -6.81
C ALA A 24 -17.47 10.24 -8.07
N VAL A 25 -17.26 9.31 -9.01
CA VAL A 25 -16.70 9.61 -10.33
C VAL A 25 -17.84 10.01 -11.27
N ILE A 26 -17.88 11.28 -11.67
CA ILE A 26 -18.78 11.78 -12.72
C ILE A 26 -18.26 11.27 -14.06
N ALA A 27 -19.05 10.43 -14.73
CA ALA A 27 -18.86 10.08 -16.12
C ALA A 27 -19.14 11.31 -17.01
N ILE A 28 -18.12 11.85 -17.66
CA ILE A 28 -18.30 12.86 -18.71
C ILE A 28 -18.56 12.12 -20.02
N GLY A 29 -19.80 12.24 -20.50
CA GLY A 29 -20.25 11.76 -21.78
C GLY A 29 -19.63 12.53 -22.95
N ALA A 30 -19.56 11.81 -24.07
CA ALA A 30 -18.97 12.22 -25.35
C ALA A 30 -19.50 13.55 -25.90
N ALA A 31 -18.58 14.34 -26.46
CA ALA A 31 -18.88 15.34 -27.48
C ALA A 31 -17.99 15.09 -28.70
N MET A 32 -18.66 14.90 -29.85
CA MET A 32 -18.07 14.73 -31.17
C MET A 32 -17.40 16.02 -31.67
N GLY A 33 -16.35 15.90 -32.47
CA GLY A 33 -16.00 16.94 -33.45
C GLY A 33 -14.51 17.11 -33.78
N GLY A 34 -14.12 16.65 -34.97
CA GLY A 34 -13.36 17.49 -35.89
C GLY A 34 -11.89 17.18 -36.15
N GLY A 35 -11.63 16.66 -37.37
CA GLY A 35 -10.62 17.24 -38.28
C GLY A 35 -9.18 16.74 -38.17
N GLY A 36 -8.77 15.87 -39.09
CA GLY A 36 -7.37 15.51 -39.31
C GLY A 36 -6.62 16.45 -40.25
N ASP A 37 -5.29 16.35 -40.23
CA ASP A 37 -4.33 16.15 -41.35
C ASP A 37 -2.92 16.33 -40.72
N GLY A 38 -1.97 15.39 -40.78
CA GLY A 38 -1.20 15.02 -41.98
C GLY A 38 0.14 15.77 -41.97
N GLY A 39 1.26 15.12 -41.62
CA GLY A 39 2.59 15.71 -41.84
C GLY A 39 3.77 15.20 -40.99
N SER A 40 4.45 14.16 -41.47
CA SER A 40 5.90 13.92 -41.31
C SER A 40 6.31 13.10 -42.54
N PRO A 41 7.48 13.30 -43.18
CA PRO A 41 8.78 13.07 -42.52
C PRO A 41 9.98 13.88 -43.07
N LYS A 42 11.14 13.84 -42.40
CA LYS A 42 12.42 13.70 -43.13
C LYS A 42 13.56 13.15 -42.28
N ALA A 43 14.11 12.04 -42.77
CA ALA A 43 15.40 11.49 -42.40
C ALA A 43 16.54 12.25 -43.09
N GLY A 44 17.74 12.18 -42.50
CA GLY A 44 18.99 12.63 -43.10
C GLY A 44 20.19 11.99 -42.41
N ASP A 45 20.77 11.00 -43.08
CA ASP A 45 22.05 10.36 -42.75
C ASP A 45 23.25 11.32 -42.91
N LYS A 46 24.31 11.11 -42.11
CA LYS A 46 25.72 11.04 -42.57
C LYS A 46 26.73 10.66 -41.46
N LYS A 47 27.43 9.54 -41.73
CA LYS A 47 28.79 9.10 -41.34
C LYS A 47 29.85 10.23 -41.50
N GLU A 48 31.04 10.31 -40.90
CA GLU A 48 31.97 9.39 -40.21
C GLU A 48 33.10 10.20 -39.50
N GLN A 49 33.87 9.52 -38.64
CA GLN A 49 34.98 9.90 -37.74
C GLN A 49 36.30 10.36 -38.43
N PRO A 50 37.36 10.84 -37.72
CA PRO A 50 38.37 9.94 -37.08
C PRO A 50 39.05 10.45 -35.78
N ALA A 51 39.26 9.60 -34.75
CA ALA A 51 40.55 9.03 -34.23
C ALA A 51 41.23 9.91 -33.14
N LYS A 52 41.89 9.49 -32.04
CA LYS A 52 42.68 8.32 -31.59
C LYS A 52 42.63 8.22 -30.04
N GLN A 53 42.53 7.04 -29.42
CA GLN A 53 43.58 6.12 -28.89
C GLN A 53 44.19 6.48 -27.52
N GLY A 54 44.07 5.52 -26.59
CA GLY A 54 44.67 5.45 -25.25
C GLY A 54 43.66 4.75 -24.34
N GLY A 55 43.73 3.46 -24.00
CA GLY A 55 44.87 2.61 -23.74
C GLY A 55 44.88 2.33 -22.25
N ASP A 56 44.07 1.40 -21.76
CA ASP A 56 44.25 0.86 -20.41
C ASP A 56 43.69 -0.57 -20.25
N LYS A 57 44.42 -1.31 -19.42
CA LYS A 57 44.44 -2.76 -19.27
C LYS A 57 43.13 -3.30 -18.70
N LYS A 58 42.60 -4.36 -19.31
CA LYS A 58 41.44 -5.13 -18.83
C LYS A 58 41.78 -5.84 -17.51
N ALA A 59 41.32 -5.28 -16.40
CA ALA A 59 41.19 -6.00 -15.14
C ALA A 59 40.02 -7.01 -15.26
N PRO A 60 40.10 -8.20 -14.66
CA PRO A 60 39.02 -9.17 -14.71
C PRO A 60 37.82 -8.64 -13.90
N GLU A 61 36.67 -8.48 -14.57
CA GLU A 61 35.40 -8.17 -13.93
C GLU A 61 35.05 -9.28 -12.93
N SER A 62 35.18 -8.95 -11.65
CA SER A 62 34.61 -9.71 -10.55
C SER A 62 33.09 -9.71 -10.72
N LYS A 63 32.51 -10.86 -11.07
CA LYS A 63 31.05 -11.07 -11.02
C LYS A 63 30.56 -10.76 -9.60
N ALA A 64 29.91 -9.61 -9.44
CA ALA A 64 29.05 -9.35 -8.30
C ALA A 64 27.96 -10.44 -8.26
N PRO A 65 27.60 -10.96 -7.08
CA PRO A 65 26.56 -11.97 -6.97
C PRO A 65 25.25 -11.39 -7.51
N ALA A 66 24.63 -12.09 -8.45
CA ALA A 66 23.33 -11.72 -8.99
C ALA A 66 22.34 -11.58 -7.84
N GLY A 67 21.92 -10.35 -7.55
CA GLY A 67 20.90 -10.06 -6.55
C GLY A 67 19.66 -10.88 -6.86
N LYS A 68 19.09 -11.54 -5.85
CA LYS A 68 17.82 -12.25 -5.96
C LYS A 68 16.80 -11.28 -6.57
N LYS A 69 16.28 -11.56 -7.76
CA LYS A 69 15.19 -10.78 -8.35
C LYS A 69 14.02 -10.78 -7.36
N VAL A 70 13.65 -9.60 -6.87
CA VAL A 70 12.45 -9.44 -6.05
C VAL A 70 11.27 -9.85 -6.93
N VAL A 71 10.40 -10.71 -6.42
CA VAL A 71 9.16 -11.08 -7.11
C VAL A 71 8.25 -9.86 -7.05
N THR A 72 7.74 -9.43 -8.19
CA THR A 72 6.95 -8.20 -8.28
C THR A 72 5.70 -8.40 -9.12
N ILE A 73 4.66 -7.65 -8.80
CA ILE A 73 3.45 -7.50 -9.62
C ILE A 73 3.44 -6.03 -10.06
N ASP A 74 3.48 -5.82 -11.37
CA ASP A 74 3.62 -4.47 -11.92
C ASP A 74 2.27 -3.75 -11.96
N GLY A 75 2.18 -2.62 -11.26
CA GLY A 75 1.13 -1.61 -11.41
C GLY A 75 -0.31 -2.17 -11.48
N ASP A 76 -0.99 -1.81 -12.56
CA ASP A 76 -2.42 -2.03 -12.76
C ASP A 76 -2.70 -3.31 -13.57
N GLY A 77 -3.78 -4.00 -13.20
CA GLY A 77 -4.26 -5.18 -13.92
C GLY A 77 -5.01 -6.17 -13.02
N ASP A 78 -5.54 -7.18 -13.69
CA ASP A 78 -6.11 -8.39 -13.09
C ASP A 78 -5.10 -9.52 -13.24
N PHE A 79 -4.75 -10.16 -12.13
CA PHE A 79 -3.69 -11.15 -12.06
C PHE A 79 -4.26 -12.48 -11.54
N GLU A 80 -4.08 -13.57 -12.29
CA GLU A 80 -4.43 -14.90 -11.82
C GLU A 80 -3.44 -15.35 -10.74
N VAL A 81 -3.97 -15.68 -9.57
CA VAL A 81 -3.13 -16.14 -8.44
C VAL A 81 -2.66 -17.57 -8.70
N GLY A 82 -1.35 -17.77 -8.60
CA GLY A 82 -0.66 -19.01 -8.93
C GLY A 82 0.01 -18.97 -10.31
N THR A 83 -0.45 -18.11 -11.21
CA THR A 83 0.11 -17.94 -12.56
C THR A 83 0.83 -16.59 -12.69
N ASP A 84 0.07 -15.49 -12.60
CA ASP A 84 0.59 -14.13 -12.78
C ASP A 84 1.07 -13.52 -11.46
N ALA A 85 0.35 -13.78 -10.37
CA ALA A 85 0.70 -13.36 -9.03
C ALA A 85 0.96 -14.57 -8.13
N LYS A 86 2.10 -14.62 -7.44
CA LYS A 86 2.35 -15.68 -6.47
C LYS A 86 1.68 -15.37 -5.13
N PRO A 87 1.23 -16.38 -4.37
CA PRO A 87 0.83 -16.15 -2.99
C PRO A 87 1.98 -15.60 -2.16
N GLY A 88 1.68 -14.69 -1.24
CA GLY A 88 2.65 -14.06 -0.37
C GLY A 88 2.22 -12.69 0.13
N LEU A 89 3.10 -12.08 0.93
CA LEU A 89 2.94 -10.70 1.39
C LEU A 89 3.57 -9.76 0.36
N TYR A 90 2.82 -8.74 -0.05
CA TYR A 90 3.26 -7.71 -0.97
C TYR A 90 3.12 -6.33 -0.36
N ARG A 91 3.96 -5.40 -0.82
CA ARG A 91 3.92 -4.00 -0.45
C ARG A 91 3.95 -3.11 -1.70
N SER A 92 3.10 -2.09 -1.70
CA SER A 92 3.13 -0.97 -2.64
C SER A 92 3.35 0.32 -1.86
N THR A 93 4.11 1.26 -2.42
CA THR A 93 4.47 2.53 -1.74
C THR A 93 4.27 3.72 -2.65
N GLY A 94 4.05 4.90 -2.06
CA GLY A 94 3.95 6.15 -2.81
C GLY A 94 2.61 6.33 -3.52
N ASN A 95 1.59 5.58 -3.09
CA ASN A 95 0.22 5.73 -3.57
C ASN A 95 -0.33 7.09 -3.15
N LYS A 96 -0.99 7.80 -4.07
CA LYS A 96 -1.45 9.17 -3.84
C LYS A 96 -2.97 9.20 -3.80
N ASP A 97 -3.53 10.06 -2.95
CA ASP A 97 -4.94 10.50 -2.98
C ASP A 97 -5.96 9.34 -3.04
N ALA A 98 -5.72 8.28 -2.26
CA ALA A 98 -6.50 7.03 -2.27
C ALA A 98 -6.63 6.37 -3.65
N GLY A 99 -5.76 6.72 -4.59
CA GLY A 99 -5.81 6.28 -5.98
C GLY A 99 -5.41 4.82 -6.21
N CYS A 100 -4.83 4.16 -5.20
CA CYS A 100 -4.52 2.74 -5.27
C CYS A 100 -5.69 1.92 -4.73
N TYR A 101 -6.48 1.34 -5.63
CA TYR A 101 -7.44 0.30 -5.31
C TYR A 101 -6.82 -1.08 -5.57
N TRP A 102 -6.95 -1.99 -4.61
CA TRP A 102 -6.62 -3.39 -4.83
C TRP A 102 -7.72 -4.30 -4.28
N GLU A 103 -7.81 -5.51 -4.84
CA GLU A 103 -8.83 -6.50 -4.48
C GLU A 103 -8.27 -7.92 -4.56
N ARG A 104 -8.57 -8.74 -3.56
CA ARG A 104 -8.45 -10.20 -3.61
C ARG A 104 -9.83 -10.79 -3.86
N ALA A 105 -9.96 -11.69 -4.83
CA ALA A 105 -11.26 -12.23 -5.24
C ALA A 105 -11.25 -13.76 -5.39
N LYS A 106 -12.43 -14.37 -5.13
CA LYS A 106 -12.66 -15.82 -5.20
C LYS A 106 -12.86 -16.34 -6.62
N ASN A 107 -13.17 -15.46 -7.57
CA ASN A 107 -13.37 -15.76 -8.99
C ASN A 107 -13.32 -14.46 -9.82
N ALA A 108 -13.53 -14.58 -11.14
CA ALA A 108 -13.52 -13.46 -12.08
C ALA A 108 -14.93 -12.93 -12.43
N SER A 109 -15.97 -13.16 -11.61
CA SER A 109 -17.33 -12.72 -11.96
C SER A 109 -17.53 -11.21 -11.84
N GLY A 110 -16.73 -10.53 -11.01
CA GLY A 110 -16.86 -9.10 -10.73
C GLY A 110 -17.97 -8.76 -9.74
N ASP A 111 -18.64 -9.76 -9.17
CA ASP A 111 -19.68 -9.54 -8.16
C ASP A 111 -19.08 -9.06 -6.84
N THR A 112 -19.81 -8.24 -6.08
CA THR A 112 -19.40 -7.79 -4.74
C THR A 112 -19.16 -8.97 -3.80
N ASP A 113 -19.95 -10.04 -3.93
CA ASP A 113 -19.82 -11.25 -3.12
C ASP A 113 -18.58 -12.07 -3.47
N SER A 114 -17.90 -11.75 -4.59
CA SER A 114 -16.64 -12.39 -4.97
C SER A 114 -15.43 -11.81 -4.24
N ILE A 115 -15.57 -10.61 -3.67
CA ILE A 115 -14.51 -9.88 -2.98
C ILE A 115 -14.20 -10.58 -1.66
N LEU A 116 -12.94 -11.00 -1.50
CA LEU A 116 -12.40 -11.57 -0.27
C LEU A 116 -11.82 -10.48 0.65
N ALA A 117 -11.18 -9.49 0.05
CA ALA A 117 -10.67 -8.28 0.71
C ALA A 117 -10.39 -7.22 -0.34
N ASN A 118 -10.56 -5.95 -0.01
CA ASN A 118 -10.17 -4.82 -0.83
C ASN A 118 -9.80 -3.62 0.05
N ASP A 119 -9.13 -2.63 -0.54
CA ASP A 119 -8.79 -1.38 0.14
C ASP A 119 -8.55 -0.26 -0.87
N ASN A 120 -8.71 0.99 -0.43
CA ASN A 120 -8.29 2.19 -1.15
C ASN A 120 -7.15 2.84 -0.36
N VAL A 121 -5.98 2.92 -0.97
CA VAL A 121 -4.73 3.18 -0.26
C VAL A 121 -4.12 4.53 -0.66
N THR A 122 -3.86 5.37 0.35
CA THR A 122 -2.87 6.44 0.29
C THR A 122 -1.59 5.98 1.01
N GLY A 123 -0.43 6.38 0.49
CA GLY A 123 0.86 6.04 1.07
C GLY A 123 1.27 4.60 0.78
N THR A 124 1.41 3.80 1.84
CA THR A 124 1.88 2.41 1.77
C THR A 124 0.71 1.43 1.89
N GLY A 125 0.62 0.47 0.98
CA GLY A 125 -0.30 -0.65 1.05
C GLY A 125 0.46 -1.95 1.34
N TYR A 126 -0.08 -2.78 2.23
CA TYR A 126 0.35 -4.17 2.39
C TYR A 126 -0.83 -5.09 2.11
N VAL A 127 -0.58 -6.21 1.44
CA VAL A 127 -1.60 -7.23 1.18
C VAL A 127 -1.00 -8.61 1.28
N GLU A 128 -1.67 -9.51 2.00
CA GLU A 128 -1.38 -10.94 1.94
C GLU A 128 -2.26 -11.61 0.88
N ILE A 129 -1.67 -11.97 -0.26
CA ILE A 129 -2.32 -12.78 -1.30
C ILE A 129 -2.23 -14.25 -0.87
N LYS A 130 -3.37 -14.90 -0.70
CA LYS A 130 -3.45 -16.30 -0.25
C LYS A 130 -3.49 -17.24 -1.46
N ALA A 131 -2.97 -18.46 -1.27
CA ALA A 131 -3.00 -19.49 -2.31
C ALA A 131 -4.41 -19.92 -2.72
N THR A 132 -5.41 -19.65 -1.89
CA THR A 132 -6.83 -19.92 -2.17
C THR A 132 -7.49 -18.84 -3.01
N ASP A 133 -6.89 -17.66 -3.11
CA ASP A 133 -7.42 -16.58 -3.94
C ASP A 133 -7.33 -17.01 -5.41
N LYS A 134 -8.25 -16.52 -6.23
CA LYS A 134 -8.21 -16.76 -7.67
C LYS A 134 -7.65 -15.57 -8.41
N LEU A 135 -8.05 -14.37 -8.00
CA LEU A 135 -7.71 -13.12 -8.67
C LEU A 135 -7.12 -12.15 -7.64
N PHE A 136 -6.08 -11.43 -8.04
CA PHE A 136 -5.64 -10.18 -7.43
C PHE A 136 -5.83 -9.07 -8.45
N LYS A 137 -6.58 -8.02 -8.11
CA LYS A 137 -6.76 -6.84 -8.96
C LYS A 137 -6.02 -5.66 -8.35
N SER A 138 -5.44 -4.82 -9.18
CA SER A 138 -4.69 -3.62 -8.79
C SER A 138 -5.01 -2.51 -9.79
N SER A 139 -5.32 -1.31 -9.29
CA SER A 139 -5.69 -0.16 -10.12
C SER A 139 -5.23 1.14 -9.47
N GLY A 140 -4.51 1.98 -10.21
CA GLY A 140 -3.87 3.21 -9.73
C GLY A 140 -2.82 2.98 -8.64
N CYS A 141 -2.32 1.76 -8.50
CA CYS A 141 -1.33 1.40 -7.49
C CYS A 141 0.10 1.54 -8.02
N GLY A 142 1.02 1.92 -7.12
CA GLY A 142 2.43 1.68 -7.34
C GLY A 142 2.73 0.19 -7.46
N LYS A 143 3.92 -0.13 -7.99
CA LYS A 143 4.42 -1.49 -8.10
C LYS A 143 4.33 -2.26 -6.77
N TRP A 144 3.86 -3.49 -6.83
CA TRP A 144 3.81 -4.39 -5.68
C TRP A 144 5.08 -5.24 -5.63
N GLU A 145 5.80 -5.13 -4.52
CA GLU A 145 7.01 -5.89 -4.25
C GLU A 145 6.76 -6.95 -3.18
N ALA A 146 7.20 -8.18 -3.43
CA ALA A 146 7.12 -9.24 -2.43
C ALA A 146 7.97 -8.89 -1.20
N VAL A 147 7.39 -9.07 -0.02
CA VAL A 147 8.02 -8.81 1.27
C VAL A 147 8.37 -10.13 1.91
N ASP A 148 9.64 -10.33 2.22
CA ASP A 148 10.08 -11.50 3.00
C ASP A 148 9.43 -11.46 4.40
N ALA A 149 8.89 -12.59 4.85
CA ALA A 149 8.37 -12.71 6.21
C ALA A 149 9.42 -12.34 7.27
N LYS A 150 10.71 -12.62 6.99
CA LYS A 150 11.88 -12.30 7.82
C LYS A 150 12.50 -10.94 7.50
N ALA A 151 11.87 -10.12 6.65
CA ALA A 151 12.40 -8.80 6.31
C ALA A 151 12.63 -7.98 7.60
N THR A 152 13.87 -7.53 7.77
CA THR A 152 14.25 -6.55 8.79
C THR A 152 14.24 -5.16 8.17
N GLY A 153 13.67 -4.19 8.87
CA GLY A 153 13.69 -2.78 8.45
C GLY A 153 14.44 -1.90 9.44
N THR A 154 14.41 -0.60 9.18
CA THR A 154 14.84 0.44 10.13
C THR A 154 13.58 1.18 10.57
N PRO A 155 12.92 0.73 11.64
CA PRO A 155 11.58 1.23 11.97
C PRO A 155 11.64 2.68 12.42
N LYS A 156 10.70 3.48 11.91
CA LYS A 156 10.69 4.94 12.13
C LYS A 156 9.98 5.31 13.43
N ALA A 157 10.46 6.38 14.05
CA ALA A 157 9.81 7.02 15.19
C ALA A 157 8.76 8.07 14.77
N THR A 158 8.75 8.46 13.50
CA THR A 158 7.77 9.38 12.91
C THR A 158 7.15 8.79 11.66
N LEU A 159 5.86 9.01 11.46
CA LEU A 159 5.10 8.50 10.32
C LEU A 159 4.20 9.60 9.76
N LYS A 160 3.99 9.56 8.45
CA LYS A 160 2.98 10.40 7.80
C LYS A 160 1.59 9.96 8.26
N GLY A 161 0.71 10.92 8.56
CA GLY A 161 -0.65 10.61 9.01
C GLY A 161 -1.52 9.99 7.91
N ASP A 162 -1.24 10.30 6.64
CA ASP A 162 -1.77 9.60 5.45
C ASP A 162 -0.80 8.55 4.89
N GLY A 163 0.01 7.96 5.75
CA GLY A 163 1.08 7.07 5.32
C GLY A 163 0.63 5.65 4.97
N GLY A 164 -0.64 5.32 5.16
CA GLY A 164 -1.20 4.01 4.90
C GLY A 164 -0.86 3.00 5.98
N MET A 165 -0.48 1.79 5.58
CA MET A 165 -0.20 0.66 6.46
C MET A 165 1.30 0.45 6.69
N PHE A 166 1.69 0.25 7.93
CA PHE A 166 3.07 0.10 8.40
C PHE A 166 3.25 -1.23 9.13
N LYS A 167 4.20 -2.06 8.71
CA LYS A 167 4.54 -3.32 9.38
C LYS A 167 5.34 -3.02 10.66
N VAL A 168 4.86 -3.49 11.80
CA VAL A 168 5.51 -3.24 13.09
C VAL A 168 6.83 -4.01 13.18
N GLY A 169 7.87 -3.35 13.70
CA GLY A 169 9.23 -3.88 13.75
C GLY A 169 10.00 -3.79 12.43
N VAL A 170 9.35 -3.35 11.34
CA VAL A 170 9.99 -3.13 10.02
C VAL A 170 9.90 -1.65 9.63
N ASP A 171 8.68 -1.12 9.56
CA ASP A 171 8.41 0.26 9.15
C ASP A 171 8.20 1.20 10.35
N ILE A 172 7.59 0.69 11.43
CA ILE A 172 7.28 1.42 12.66
C ILE A 172 7.80 0.66 13.89
N ALA A 173 8.44 1.36 14.82
CA ALA A 173 8.88 0.76 16.08
C ALA A 173 7.70 0.58 17.06
N PRO A 174 7.70 -0.44 17.93
CA PRO A 174 6.78 -0.46 19.07
C PRO A 174 6.97 0.79 19.95
N GLY A 175 5.88 1.36 20.44
CA GLY A 175 5.90 2.64 21.14
C GLY A 175 4.51 3.25 21.35
N THR A 176 4.47 4.32 22.12
CA THR A 176 3.30 5.20 22.15
C THR A 176 3.50 6.31 21.13
N TYR A 177 2.50 6.54 20.30
CA TYR A 177 2.51 7.54 19.23
C TYR A 177 1.40 8.54 19.43
N LYS A 178 1.66 9.79 19.07
CA LYS A 178 0.69 10.89 19.16
C LYS A 178 0.54 11.56 17.79
N SER A 179 -0.70 11.84 17.42
CA SER A 179 -1.09 12.69 16.29
C SER A 179 -2.01 13.79 16.80
N THR A 180 -1.87 15.01 16.26
CA THR A 180 -2.56 16.21 16.75
C THR A 180 -3.09 17.07 15.61
N GLY A 181 -4.16 17.83 15.88
CA GLY A 181 -4.76 18.71 14.89
C GLY A 181 -5.63 17.96 13.87
N ASN A 182 -6.07 16.76 14.22
CA ASN A 182 -6.92 15.93 13.37
C ASN A 182 -8.29 16.60 13.20
N LYS A 183 -8.76 16.74 11.97
CA LYS A 183 -9.99 17.45 11.63
C LYS A 183 -11.13 16.45 11.40
N ASP A 184 -12.34 16.88 11.76
CA ASP A 184 -13.61 16.31 11.29
C ASP A 184 -13.73 14.77 11.32
N ALA A 185 -13.11 14.13 12.32
CA ALA A 185 -13.01 12.67 12.47
C ALA A 185 -12.43 11.93 11.25
N GLU A 186 -11.66 12.61 10.40
CA GLU A 186 -11.00 12.03 9.22
C GLU A 186 -9.79 11.17 9.59
N CYS A 187 -9.24 11.35 10.79
CA CYS A 187 -8.12 10.55 11.28
C CYS A 187 -8.58 9.16 11.72
N TYR A 188 -8.50 8.22 10.79
CA TYR A 188 -8.62 6.80 11.06
C TYR A 188 -7.26 6.20 11.40
N TRP A 189 -7.21 5.44 12.49
CA TRP A 189 -6.08 4.56 12.78
C TRP A 189 -6.54 3.15 13.13
N GLU A 190 -5.68 2.17 12.87
CA GLU A 190 -5.93 0.77 13.16
C GLU A 190 -4.64 0.06 13.59
N ARG A 191 -4.75 -0.81 14.58
CA ARG A 191 -3.77 -1.85 14.90
C ARG A 191 -4.33 -3.19 14.45
N SER A 192 -3.54 -4.00 13.75
CA SER A 192 -4.00 -5.25 13.16
C SER A 192 -3.01 -6.38 13.40
N LYS A 193 -3.50 -7.62 13.45
CA LYS A 193 -2.68 -8.84 13.62
C LYS A 193 -1.86 -9.15 12.38
N ASP A 194 -2.42 -8.89 11.21
CA ASP A 194 -1.86 -9.24 9.90
C ASP A 194 -2.34 -8.26 8.81
N ALA A 195 -1.91 -8.48 7.57
CA ALA A 195 -2.32 -7.72 6.40
C ALA A 195 -3.42 -8.43 5.60
N SER A 196 -4.30 -9.18 6.27
CA SER A 196 -5.42 -9.84 5.60
C SER A 196 -6.59 -8.89 5.31
N HIS A 197 -6.62 -7.72 5.95
CA HIS A 197 -7.73 -6.75 5.93
C HIS A 197 -9.08 -7.33 6.38
N SER A 198 -9.03 -8.35 7.25
CA SER A 198 -10.23 -8.91 7.88
C SER A 198 -10.58 -8.11 9.12
N THR A 199 -11.87 -7.91 9.35
CA THR A 199 -12.37 -7.32 10.60
C THR A 199 -11.96 -8.13 11.84
N ASP A 200 -11.74 -9.44 11.71
CA ASP A 200 -11.26 -10.30 12.80
C ASP A 200 -9.75 -10.12 13.10
N ALA A 201 -9.00 -9.53 12.17
CA ALA A 201 -7.59 -9.19 12.35
C ALA A 201 -7.41 -7.85 13.10
N ILE A 202 -8.44 -7.01 13.16
CA ILE A 202 -8.40 -5.71 13.85
C ILE A 202 -8.26 -5.95 15.36
N LEU A 203 -7.19 -5.39 15.94
CA LEU A 203 -6.93 -5.40 17.38
C LEU A 203 -7.58 -4.20 18.06
N ALA A 204 -7.49 -3.03 17.43
CA ALA A 204 -8.13 -1.79 17.85
C ALA A 204 -8.13 -0.81 16.68
N ASN A 205 -9.15 0.03 16.59
CA ASN A 205 -9.23 1.14 15.65
C ASN A 205 -10.05 2.29 16.24
N ASP A 206 -9.93 3.48 15.66
CA ASP A 206 -10.75 4.63 16.02
C ASP A 206 -10.76 5.69 14.90
N ASN A 207 -11.75 6.59 14.95
CA ASN A 207 -11.82 7.80 14.13
C ASN A 207 -11.78 9.02 15.05
N VAL A 208 -10.70 9.82 14.98
CA VAL A 208 -10.37 10.79 16.04
C VAL A 208 -10.37 12.22 15.53
N THR A 209 -11.09 13.11 16.20
CA THR A 209 -10.92 14.57 16.08
C THR A 209 -9.96 15.08 17.16
N GLY A 210 -9.11 16.05 16.81
CA GLY A 210 -8.18 16.69 17.75
C GLY A 210 -6.90 15.88 17.94
N THR A 211 -6.78 15.15 19.04
CA THR A 211 -5.55 14.41 19.40
C THR A 211 -5.82 12.92 19.51
N ALA A 212 -5.03 12.12 18.79
CA ALA A 212 -5.00 10.67 18.92
C ALA A 212 -3.71 10.23 19.62
N ILE A 213 -3.81 9.30 20.57
CA ILE A 213 -2.67 8.68 21.25
C ILE A 213 -2.85 7.16 21.19
N VAL A 214 -1.89 6.47 20.59
CA VAL A 214 -1.97 5.03 20.33
C VAL A 214 -0.71 4.33 20.80
N LYS A 215 -0.88 3.28 21.62
CA LYS A 215 0.21 2.37 21.96
C LYS A 215 0.27 1.23 20.94
N VAL A 216 1.31 1.24 20.11
CA VAL A 216 1.68 0.16 19.19
C VAL A 216 2.61 -0.79 19.94
N THR A 217 2.24 -2.07 20.00
CA THR A 217 2.96 -3.10 20.75
C THR A 217 3.79 -3.98 19.82
N ALA A 218 4.81 -4.66 20.34
CA ALA A 218 5.65 -5.55 19.55
C ALA A 218 4.90 -6.79 19.00
N SER A 219 3.74 -7.12 19.56
CA SER A 219 2.88 -8.21 19.09
C SER A 219 1.87 -7.78 18.03
N ASP A 220 1.75 -6.49 17.75
CA ASP A 220 0.93 -6.02 16.64
C ASP A 220 1.64 -6.39 15.33
N GLY A 221 0.90 -6.82 14.32
CA GLY A 221 1.48 -7.03 12.99
C GLY A 221 1.65 -5.72 12.25
N TYR A 222 0.62 -4.86 12.30
CA TYR A 222 0.53 -3.66 11.49
C TYR A 222 -0.13 -2.49 12.24
N PHE A 223 0.25 -1.28 11.84
CA PHE A 223 -0.42 -0.03 12.18
C PHE A 223 -0.85 0.65 10.87
N LYS A 224 -2.13 0.97 10.70
CA LYS A 224 -2.67 1.72 9.55
C LYS A 224 -3.10 3.11 10.01
N SER A 225 -2.85 4.11 9.17
CA SER A 225 -3.25 5.50 9.40
C SER A 225 -3.70 6.16 8.09
N SER A 226 -4.83 6.87 8.16
CA SER A 226 -5.42 7.64 7.07
C SER A 226 -6.10 8.89 7.64
N GLY A 227 -6.00 10.02 6.95
CA GLY A 227 -6.58 11.31 7.30
C GLY A 227 -6.05 11.93 8.59
N CYS A 228 -4.95 11.42 9.13
CA CYS A 228 -4.37 11.90 10.38
C CYS A 228 -3.33 13.01 10.13
N GLY A 229 -3.06 13.80 11.16
CA GLY A 229 -1.78 14.50 11.28
C GLY A 229 -0.62 13.51 11.46
N ASP A 230 0.61 13.95 11.17
CA ASP A 230 1.79 13.11 11.32
C ASP A 230 1.93 12.54 12.74
N TRP A 231 2.25 11.26 12.82
CA TRP A 231 2.44 10.55 14.08
C TRP A 231 3.88 10.69 14.54
N THR A 232 4.05 11.04 15.81
CA THR A 232 5.37 11.08 16.48
C THR A 232 5.36 10.17 17.70
N LYS A 233 6.37 9.31 17.81
CA LYS A 233 6.59 8.49 19.00
C LYS A 233 6.87 9.40 20.20
N THR A 234 6.12 9.22 21.27
CA THR A 234 6.34 9.91 22.54
C THR A 234 7.38 9.16 23.37
N ALA A 235 8.12 9.89 24.21
CA ALA A 235 9.04 9.31 25.18
C ALA A 235 8.32 8.42 26.21
#